data_AF-A0A7S4SYR4-F1
#
_entry.id   AF-A0A7S4SYR4-F1
#
_cell.length_a   1.000
_cell.length_b   1.000
_cell.length_c   1.000
_cell.angle_alpha   90.00
_cell.angle_beta   90.00
_cell.angle_gamma   90.00
#
_symmetry.space_group_name_H-M   'P 1'
#
loop_
_entity.id
_entity.type
_entity.pdbx_description
1 polymer ?
#
loop_
_entity_poly.entity_id
_entity_poly.type
_entity_poly.pdbx_seq_one_letter_code
_entity_poly.pdbx_strand_id
1 'polypeptide(L)'
;HMDYLSIKDSVDQFRDIMLPQLDLRVEAANLSRFRRDFANEDQVTFPQPIHELTTADVLIESFVNGEPILNYLREHHTDEERQELATIGLETVMKMIFLHDFVHADLHPG
;
A
#
# COMPACT_ATOMS: atom_id res chain seq x y z
N HIS A 1 13.55 27.73 29.64
CA HIS A 1 13.38 26.26 29.75
C HIS A 1 12.81 25.76 28.44
N MET A 2 13.67 25.46 27.49
CA MET A 2 13.35 24.72 26.26
C MET A 2 14.31 23.54 26.31
N ASP A 3 13.99 22.60 27.18
CA ASP A 3 14.70 21.35 27.26
C ASP A 3 14.48 20.64 25.92
N TYR A 4 15.60 20.43 25.24
CA TYR A 4 15.80 19.67 24.03
C TYR A 4 14.60 18.78 23.65
N LEU A 5 14.08 18.99 22.43
CA LEU A 5 13.52 17.87 21.66
C LEU A 5 14.52 16.71 21.83
N SER A 6 14.11 15.68 22.56
CA SER A 6 14.97 14.56 22.92
C SER A 6 15.34 13.82 21.63
N ILE A 7 16.53 14.12 21.11
CA ILE A 7 17.09 13.47 19.92
C ILE A 7 17.04 11.95 20.08
N LYS A 8 17.20 11.45 21.31
CA LYS A 8 17.07 10.03 21.63
C LYS A 8 15.67 9.50 21.36
N ASP A 9 14.63 10.21 21.81
CA ASP A 9 13.24 9.78 21.59
C ASP A 9 12.88 9.87 20.11
N SER A 10 13.36 10.88 19.38
CA SER A 10 13.19 10.96 17.93
C SER A 10 13.90 9.83 17.18
N VAL A 11 15.09 9.42 17.62
CA VAL A 11 15.83 8.28 17.02
C VAL A 11 15.15 6.95 17.33
N ASP A 12 14.67 6.77 18.57
CA ASP A 12 13.92 5.56 18.95
C ASP A 12 12.61 5.47 18.13
N GLN A 13 11.90 6.57 17.96
CA GLN A 13 10.67 6.63 17.15
C GLN A 13 10.93 6.39 15.65
N PHE A 14 12.01 6.96 15.11
CA PHE A 14 12.44 6.71 13.73
C PHE A 14 12.81 5.23 13.51
N ARG A 15 13.55 4.64 14.45
CA ARG A 15 13.91 3.21 14.43
C ARG A 15 12.65 2.35 14.40
N ASP A 16 11.69 2.64 15.28
CA ASP A 16 10.48 1.83 15.41
C ASP A 16 9.57 1.93 14.16
N ILE A 17 9.66 3.03 13.40
CA ILE A 17 9.00 3.19 12.08
C ILE A 17 9.77 2.49 10.97
N MET A 18 11.11 2.58 10.95
CA MET A 18 11.93 2.10 9.85
C MET A 18 12.22 0.59 9.92
N LEU A 19 12.42 0.01 11.10
CA LEU A 19 12.76 -1.41 11.24
C LEU A 19 11.72 -2.35 10.59
N PRO A 20 10.39 -2.12 10.75
CA PRO A 20 9.39 -2.92 10.04
C PRO A 20 9.44 -2.79 8.51
N GLN A 21 9.97 -1.68 7.99
CA GLN A 21 10.13 -1.46 6.54
C GLN A 21 11.38 -2.12 5.94
N LEU A 22 12.26 -2.71 6.76
CA LEU A 22 13.47 -3.40 6.29
C LEU A 22 13.24 -4.89 5.95
N ASP A 23 12.07 -5.44 6.24
CA ASP A 23 11.77 -6.83 5.94
C ASP A 23 10.61 -6.95 4.94
N LEU A 24 10.97 -7.04 3.65
CA LEU A 24 10.02 -7.15 2.55
C LEU A 24 9.20 -8.46 2.58
N ARG A 25 9.55 -9.43 3.43
CA ARG A 25 8.69 -10.61 3.67
C ARG A 25 7.42 -10.23 4.40
N VAL A 26 7.45 -9.18 5.23
CA VAL A 26 6.26 -8.62 5.87
C VAL A 26 5.33 -8.03 4.81
N GLU A 27 5.88 -7.31 3.84
CA GLU A 27 5.12 -6.77 2.70
C GLU A 27 4.50 -7.89 1.84
N ALA A 28 5.25 -8.95 1.53
CA ALA A 28 4.70 -10.13 0.85
C ALA A 28 3.54 -10.78 1.63
N ALA A 29 3.64 -10.87 2.95
CA ALA A 29 2.56 -11.39 3.79
C ALA A 29 1.33 -10.45 3.75
N ASN A 30 1.55 -9.14 3.76
CA ASN A 30 0.50 -8.13 3.66
C ASN A 30 -0.21 -8.20 2.30
N LEU A 31 0.52 -8.31 1.18
CA LEU A 31 -0.06 -8.52 -0.15
C LEU A 31 -0.90 -9.80 -0.23
N SER A 32 -0.42 -10.89 0.36
CA SER A 32 -1.17 -12.14 0.43
C SER A 32 -2.47 -11.99 1.22
N ARG A 33 -2.45 -11.20 2.30
CA ARG A 33 -3.64 -10.84 3.06
C ARG A 33 -4.61 -10.00 2.22
N PHE A 34 -4.14 -8.94 1.57
CA PHE A 34 -4.99 -8.09 0.73
C PHE A 34 -5.69 -8.89 -0.36
N ARG A 35 -4.96 -9.79 -1.06
CA ARG A 35 -5.55 -10.68 -2.07
C ARG A 35 -6.67 -11.55 -1.52
N ARG A 36 -6.53 -12.06 -0.30
CA ARG A 36 -7.57 -12.87 0.36
C ARG A 36 -8.75 -12.00 0.77
N ASP A 37 -8.48 -10.86 1.38
CA ASP A 37 -9.51 -9.97 1.92
C ASP A 37 -10.37 -9.36 0.78
N PHE A 38 -9.78 -9.14 -0.41
CA PHE A 38 -10.45 -8.64 -1.62
C PHE A 38 -10.76 -9.74 -2.66
N ALA A 39 -10.73 -11.02 -2.30
CA ALA A 39 -10.89 -12.11 -3.28
C ALA A 39 -12.24 -12.13 -4.03
N ASN A 40 -13.26 -11.44 -3.50
CA ASN A 40 -14.61 -11.35 -4.09
C ASN A 40 -14.88 -9.99 -4.76
N GLU A 41 -13.86 -9.16 -4.93
CA GLU A 41 -13.98 -7.82 -5.52
C GLU A 41 -13.48 -7.84 -6.96
N ASP A 42 -14.33 -7.43 -7.91
CA ASP A 42 -13.98 -7.45 -9.34
C ASP A 42 -13.19 -6.21 -9.79
N GLN A 43 -13.30 -5.11 -9.03
CA GLN A 43 -12.72 -3.81 -9.39
C GLN A 43 -11.30 -3.58 -8.85
N VAL A 44 -10.84 -4.40 -7.90
CA VAL A 44 -9.58 -4.20 -7.18
C VAL A 44 -8.80 -5.50 -7.12
N THR A 45 -7.53 -5.45 -7.47
CA THR A 45 -6.63 -6.60 -7.33
C THR A 45 -5.28 -6.15 -6.79
N PHE A 46 -4.55 -7.08 -6.19
CA PHE A 46 -3.23 -6.86 -5.61
C PHE A 46 -2.23 -7.84 -6.23
N PRO A 47 -0.96 -7.47 -6.45
CA PRO A 47 0.05 -8.38 -6.95
C PRO A 47 0.18 -9.66 -6.12
N GLN A 48 0.41 -10.79 -6.77
CA GLN A 48 0.68 -12.08 -6.12
C GLN A 48 2.17 -12.19 -5.78
N PRO A 49 2.56 -12.16 -4.49
CA PRO A 49 3.94 -12.38 -4.10
C PRO A 49 4.36 -13.83 -4.37
N ILE A 50 5.62 -14.01 -4.81
CA ILE A 50 6.30 -15.30 -4.99
C ILE A 50 7.20 -15.51 -3.76
N HIS A 51 6.64 -16.16 -2.74
CA HIS A 51 7.28 -16.33 -1.43
C HIS A 51 8.60 -17.09 -1.50
N GLU A 52 8.73 -18.03 -2.43
CA GLU A 52 9.93 -18.84 -2.63
C GLU A 52 11.13 -18.03 -3.11
N LEU A 53 10.88 -16.86 -3.72
CA LEU A 53 11.92 -15.97 -4.25
C LEU A 53 12.02 -14.65 -3.49
N THR A 54 11.17 -14.44 -2.49
CA THR A 54 11.16 -13.23 -1.65
C THR A 54 12.10 -13.41 -0.46
N THR A 55 12.93 -12.42 -0.20
CA THR A 55 13.85 -12.35 0.94
C THR A 55 13.57 -11.09 1.76
N ALA A 56 14.31 -10.86 2.84
CA ALA A 56 14.13 -9.63 3.64
C ALA A 56 14.41 -8.35 2.82
N ASP A 57 15.34 -8.42 1.86
CA ASP A 57 15.79 -7.26 1.08
C ASP A 57 15.22 -7.21 -0.35
N VAL A 58 14.52 -8.25 -0.81
CA VAL A 58 13.98 -8.35 -2.17
C VAL A 58 12.57 -8.95 -2.17
N LEU A 59 11.59 -8.21 -2.69
CA LEU A 59 10.23 -8.67 -2.98
C LEU A 59 10.10 -9.09 -4.45
N ILE A 60 9.54 -10.27 -4.71
CA ILE A 60 9.17 -10.71 -6.06
C ILE A 60 7.67 -10.99 -6.11
N GLU A 61 6.99 -10.44 -7.11
CA GLU A 61 5.54 -10.54 -7.27
C GLU A 61 5.11 -10.59 -8.75
N SER A 62 3.82 -10.89 -8.98
CA SER A 62 3.23 -10.86 -10.31
C SER A 62 3.15 -9.43 -10.85
N PHE A 63 3.46 -9.26 -12.13
CA PHE A 63 3.28 -7.98 -12.81
C PHE A 63 1.79 -7.66 -13.02
N VAL A 64 1.38 -6.45 -12.62
CA VAL A 64 0.04 -5.91 -12.91
C VAL A 64 0.17 -4.90 -14.05
N ASN A 65 -0.46 -5.20 -15.18
CA ASN A 65 -0.49 -4.29 -16.32
C ASN A 65 -1.56 -3.22 -16.10
N GLY A 66 -1.16 -1.95 -16.04
CA GLY A 66 -2.09 -0.83 -15.88
C GLY A 66 -1.41 0.51 -16.15
N GLU A 67 -2.24 1.55 -16.27
CA GLU A 67 -1.75 2.92 -16.35
C GLU A 67 -1.63 3.51 -14.94
N PRO A 68 -0.50 4.18 -14.60
CA PRO A 68 -0.35 4.81 -13.30
C PRO A 68 -1.49 5.80 -13.01
N ILE A 69 -1.98 5.80 -11.77
CA ILE A 69 -3.07 6.70 -11.35
C ILE A 69 -2.76 8.19 -11.57
N LEU A 70 -1.47 8.55 -11.56
CA LEU A 70 -0.99 9.90 -11.88
C LEU A 70 -1.28 10.32 -13.33
N ASN A 71 -1.36 9.38 -14.27
CA ASN A 71 -1.73 9.66 -15.64
C ASN A 71 -3.24 9.88 -15.79
N TYR A 72 -4.06 9.25 -14.95
CA TYR A 72 -5.51 9.56 -14.85
C TYR A 72 -5.78 10.99 -14.36
N LEU A 73 -4.81 11.63 -13.73
CA LEU A 73 -4.87 13.04 -13.34
C LEU A 73 -4.39 13.99 -14.46
N ARG A 74 -3.89 13.46 -15.59
CA ARG A 74 -3.40 14.22 -16.75
C ARG A 74 -4.43 14.22 -17.90
N GLU A 75 -4.17 15.03 -18.92
CA GLU A 75 -5.13 15.58 -19.91
C GLU A 75 -5.81 14.60 -20.90
N HIS A 76 -5.98 13.33 -20.57
CA HIS A 76 -6.52 12.33 -21.51
C HIS A 76 -7.74 11.54 -21.02
N HIS A 77 -8.26 11.84 -19.83
CA HIS A 77 -9.46 11.18 -19.29
C HIS A 77 -10.60 12.17 -19.07
N THR A 78 -11.81 11.66 -19.23
CA THR A 78 -13.06 12.37 -18.94
C THR A 78 -13.23 12.57 -17.43
N ASP A 79 -14.02 13.58 -17.05
CA ASP A 79 -14.35 13.80 -15.63
C ASP A 79 -15.11 12.61 -15.02
N GLU A 80 -15.85 11.87 -15.83
CA GLU A 80 -16.57 10.65 -15.43
C GLU A 80 -15.60 9.52 -15.05
N GLU A 81 -14.60 9.24 -15.88
CA GLU A 81 -13.56 8.23 -15.60
C GLU A 81 -12.77 8.58 -14.32
N ARG A 82 -12.49 9.87 -14.11
CA ARG A 82 -11.81 10.35 -12.89
C ARG A 82 -12.68 10.18 -11.65
N GLN A 83 -13.99 10.42 -11.77
CA GLN A 83 -14.93 10.23 -10.68
C GLN A 83 -15.13 8.75 -10.34
N GLU A 84 -15.20 7.88 -11.33
CA GLU A 84 -15.29 6.43 -11.14
C GLU A 84 -14.04 5.92 -10.40
N LEU A 85 -12.84 6.29 -10.86
CA LEU A 85 -11.58 5.91 -10.22
C LEU A 85 -11.49 6.41 -8.76
N ALA A 86 -11.91 7.66 -8.51
CA ALA A 86 -11.96 8.20 -7.16
C ALA A 86 -12.94 7.45 -6.25
N THR A 87 -14.07 7.01 -6.82
CA THR A 87 -15.08 6.22 -6.09
C THR A 87 -14.51 4.86 -5.71
N ILE A 88 -13.92 4.12 -6.66
CA ILE A 88 -13.28 2.82 -6.42
C ILE A 88 -12.18 2.95 -5.36
N GLY A 89 -11.33 3.98 -5.47
CA GLY A 89 -10.26 4.22 -4.50
C GLY A 89 -10.79 4.50 -3.09
N LEU A 90 -11.82 5.34 -2.97
CA LEU A 90 -12.45 5.65 -1.68
C LEU A 90 -13.10 4.41 -1.04
N GLU A 91 -13.87 3.65 -1.83
CA GLU A 91 -14.49 2.41 -1.36
C GLU A 91 -13.45 1.39 -0.90
N THR A 92 -12.36 1.24 -1.65
CA THR A 92 -11.24 0.36 -1.30
C THR A 92 -10.66 0.72 0.06
N VAL A 93 -10.36 2.00 0.30
CA VAL A 93 -9.83 2.48 1.58
C VAL A 93 -10.85 2.30 2.71
N MET A 94 -12.13 2.56 2.45
CA MET A 94 -13.19 2.31 3.45
C MET A 94 -13.29 0.84 3.82
N LYS A 95 -13.21 -0.09 2.86
CA LYS A 95 -13.22 -1.54 3.12
C LYS A 95 -12.00 -1.96 3.94
N MET A 96 -10.81 -1.46 3.60
CA MET A 96 -9.58 -1.69 4.38
C MET A 96 -9.75 -1.32 5.85
N ILE A 97 -10.29 -0.12 6.12
CA ILE A 97 -10.45 0.39 7.49
C ILE A 97 -11.58 -0.33 8.23
N PHE A 98 -12.79 -0.35 7.66
CA PHE A 98 -14.00 -0.71 8.39
C PHE A 98 -14.35 -2.20 8.31
N LEU A 99 -13.93 -2.90 7.25
CA LEU A 99 -14.24 -4.33 7.09
C LEU A 99 -13.06 -5.22 7.46
N HIS A 100 -11.85 -4.80 7.14
CA HIS A 100 -10.66 -5.65 7.28
C HIS A 100 -9.77 -5.28 8.46
N ASP A 101 -10.00 -4.12 9.10
CA ASP A 101 -9.17 -3.58 10.18
C ASP A 101 -7.67 -3.62 9.80
N PHE A 102 -7.39 -3.34 8.53
CA PHE A 102 -6.07 -3.47 7.94
C PHE A 102 -5.94 -2.58 6.71
N VAL A 103 -5.03 -1.62 6.81
CA VAL A 103 -4.81 -0.59 5.81
C VAL A 103 -3.38 -0.64 5.31
N HIS A 104 -3.21 -0.44 4.01
CA HIS A 104 -1.90 -0.16 3.43
C HIS A 104 -1.55 1.28 3.83
N ALA A 105 -0.80 1.46 4.91
CA ALA A 105 -0.51 2.79 5.48
C ALA A 105 0.25 3.69 4.51
N ASP A 106 0.86 3.10 3.48
CA ASP A 106 1.65 3.79 2.48
C ASP A 106 1.23 3.33 1.08
N LEU A 107 0.10 3.84 0.59
CA LEU A 107 -0.33 3.63 -0.80
C LEU A 107 0.61 4.39 -1.73
N HIS A 108 1.87 3.95 -1.82
CA HIS A 108 2.83 4.50 -2.75
C HIS A 108 2.35 4.16 -4.17
N PRO A 109 2.12 5.17 -5.04
CA PRO A 109 1.71 4.96 -6.42
C PRO A 109 2.89 4.51 -7.33
N GLY A 110 3.95 3.98 -6.72
CA GLY A 110 5.19 3.57 -7.37
C GLY A 110 5.04 2.27 -8.13
#